data_AF-A0A034WNT7-F1
#
_entry.id   AF-A0A034WNT7-F1
#
_cell.length_a   1.000
_cell.length_b   1.000
_cell.length_c   1.000
_cell.angle_alpha   90.00
_cell.angle_beta   90.00
_cell.angle_gamma   90.00
#
_symmetry.space_group_name_H-M   'P 1'
#
loop_
_entity.id
_entity.type
_entity.pdbx_description
1 polymer ?
#
loop_
_entity_poly.entity_id
_entity_poly.type
_entity_poly.pdbx_seq_one_letter_code
_entity_poly.pdbx_strand_id
1 'polypeptide(L)'
;MDDNKMMENFQLKAKPQDNVSPRVNEEVDLEEKHKQLRGFAEKLRAEYYEAYRQMIAELRPSQLDGFAEVLMEHQKHVVQNPDELICEMREQLMQSLKNSLDRFWEEYNVTDRVAELEMLKEQCNKFKGSSWNGSLMKPLQRTLPLQMHFKEIKLRYLEKQLSFQNEQLKSLMAVNCRERSRVLNMEQQRKSMLVTLERYSQDIEKRKSIMKQITADLIFNTD
;
A
#
# COMPACT_ATOMS: atom_id res chain seq x y z
N MET A 1 -40.37 -20.05 -9.60
CA MET A 1 -40.11 -18.63 -9.24
C MET A 1 -38.60 -18.49 -9.13
N ASP A 2 -38.06 -17.46 -9.76
CA ASP A 2 -36.69 -17.32 -10.26
C ASP A 2 -35.57 -17.44 -9.20
N ASP A 3 -34.74 -18.49 -9.31
CA ASP A 3 -33.43 -18.56 -8.65
C ASP A 3 -32.41 -17.58 -9.29
N ASN A 4 -32.69 -17.09 -10.50
CA ASN A 4 -31.84 -16.10 -11.19
C ASN A 4 -31.96 -14.67 -10.65
N LYS A 5 -33.03 -14.33 -9.91
CA LYS A 5 -33.24 -12.97 -9.38
C LYS A 5 -32.42 -12.65 -8.13
N MET A 6 -31.91 -13.67 -7.45
CA MET A 6 -31.06 -13.49 -6.26
C MET A 6 -29.62 -13.14 -6.64
N MET A 7 -29.11 -13.65 -7.77
CA MET A 7 -27.73 -13.41 -8.22
C MET A 7 -27.51 -12.00 -8.81
N GLU A 8 -28.51 -11.42 -9.49
CA GLU A 8 -28.42 -10.05 -10.04
C GLU A 8 -28.38 -8.97 -8.95
N ASN A 9 -29.00 -9.20 -7.79
CA ASN A 9 -28.99 -8.23 -6.69
C ASN A 9 -27.64 -8.14 -5.95
N PHE A 10 -26.73 -9.10 -6.13
CA PHE A 10 -25.40 -9.07 -5.52
C PHE A 10 -24.37 -8.27 -6.33
N GLN A 11 -24.62 -7.98 -7.61
CA GLN A 11 -23.64 -7.31 -8.48
C GLN A 11 -23.91 -5.80 -8.69
N LEU A 12 -25.07 -5.27 -8.31
CA LEU A 12 -25.50 -3.90 -8.66
C LEU A 12 -25.36 -2.83 -7.57
N LYS A 13 -24.62 -3.07 -6.48
CA LYS A 13 -24.35 -2.07 -5.43
C LYS A 13 -22.87 -1.72 -5.21
N ALA A 14 -22.02 -1.94 -6.20
CA ALA A 14 -20.76 -1.22 -6.29
C ALA A 14 -21.02 0.12 -6.99
N LYS A 15 -21.50 1.12 -6.24
CA LYS A 15 -21.33 2.52 -6.68
C LYS A 15 -19.82 2.72 -6.86
N PRO A 16 -19.34 3.27 -7.99
CA PRO A 16 -18.02 3.87 -8.00
C PRO A 16 -18.11 5.01 -6.99
N GLN A 17 -17.57 4.79 -5.80
CA GLN A 17 -17.15 5.92 -5.00
C GLN A 17 -16.06 6.58 -5.83
N ASP A 18 -16.31 7.81 -6.28
CA ASP A 18 -15.27 8.79 -6.57
C ASP A 18 -14.47 9.00 -5.27
N ASN A 19 -13.66 8.01 -4.94
CA ASN A 19 -12.59 8.13 -3.98
C ASN A 19 -11.44 8.77 -4.75
N VAL A 20 -11.56 10.06 -5.07
CA VAL A 20 -10.36 10.89 -5.20
C VAL A 20 -9.71 10.81 -3.82
N SER A 21 -8.75 9.90 -3.70
CA SER A 21 -8.09 9.60 -2.44
C SER A 21 -7.47 10.91 -1.93
N PRO A 22 -7.58 11.24 -0.63
CA PRO A 22 -6.82 12.33 -0.01
C PRO A 22 -5.31 12.26 -0.35
N ARG A 23 -4.81 11.06 -0.64
CA ARG A 23 -3.44 10.80 -1.11
C ARG A 23 -3.08 11.50 -2.42
N VAL A 24 -4.01 11.62 -3.38
CA VAL A 24 -3.69 12.23 -4.68
C VAL A 24 -3.43 13.73 -4.54
N ASN A 25 -4.19 14.41 -3.67
CA ASN A 25 -3.98 15.83 -3.39
C ASN A 25 -2.74 16.06 -2.51
N GLU A 26 -2.45 15.14 -1.57
CA GLU A 26 -1.21 15.18 -0.78
C GLU A 26 0.05 14.92 -1.62
N GLU A 27 -0.02 14.03 -2.63
CA GLU A 27 1.09 13.74 -3.54
C GLU A 27 1.42 14.92 -4.46
N VAL A 28 0.41 15.67 -4.95
CA VAL A 28 0.62 16.87 -5.78
C VAL A 28 1.26 18.01 -4.97
N ASP A 29 0.85 18.21 -3.72
CA ASP A 29 1.46 19.21 -2.81
C ASP A 29 2.91 18.86 -2.44
N LEU A 30 3.24 17.58 -2.32
CA LEU A 30 4.61 17.11 -2.04
C LEU A 30 5.55 17.31 -3.23
N GLU A 31 5.08 17.03 -4.46
CA GLU A 31 5.88 17.21 -5.67
C GLU A 31 6.20 18.70 -5.92
N GLU A 32 5.24 19.59 -5.66
CA GLU A 32 5.46 21.04 -5.79
C GLU A 32 6.45 21.56 -4.74
N LYS A 33 6.35 21.11 -3.49
CA LYS A 33 7.34 21.39 -2.44
C LYS A 33 8.73 20.86 -2.79
N HIS A 34 8.82 19.64 -3.34
CA HIS A 34 10.08 19.07 -3.77
C HIS A 34 10.77 19.93 -4.84
N LYS A 35 10.02 20.44 -5.83
CA LYS A 35 10.55 21.38 -6.83
C LYS A 35 11.05 22.68 -6.22
N GLN A 36 10.35 23.24 -5.24
CA GLN A 36 10.80 24.44 -4.53
C GLN A 36 12.11 24.19 -3.75
N LEU A 37 12.24 23.03 -3.12
CA LEU A 37 13.43 22.63 -2.36
C LEU A 37 14.65 22.36 -3.26
N ARG A 38 14.47 21.92 -4.51
CA ARG A 38 15.57 21.90 -5.49
C ARG A 38 16.16 23.30 -5.70
N GLY A 39 15.33 24.33 -5.74
CA GLY A 39 15.77 25.72 -5.82
C GLY A 39 16.60 26.17 -4.60
N PHE A 40 16.37 25.57 -3.43
CA PHE A 40 17.22 25.78 -2.26
C PHE A 40 18.60 25.13 -2.43
N ALA A 41 18.67 23.91 -2.98
CA ALA A 41 19.95 23.26 -3.22
C ALA A 41 20.82 24.02 -4.24
N GLU A 42 20.22 24.61 -5.28
CA GLU A 42 20.98 25.46 -6.21
C GLU A 42 21.47 26.77 -5.57
N LYS A 43 20.72 27.34 -4.62
CA LYS A 43 21.23 28.47 -3.81
C LYS A 43 22.43 28.05 -2.97
N LEU A 44 22.38 26.87 -2.36
CA LEU A 44 23.51 26.33 -1.60
C LEU A 44 24.74 26.14 -2.50
N ARG A 45 24.57 25.63 -3.71
CA ARG A 45 25.65 25.53 -4.71
C ARG A 45 26.25 26.90 -5.02
N ALA A 46 25.42 27.94 -5.17
CA ALA A 46 25.89 29.30 -5.38
C ALA A 46 26.69 29.84 -4.18
N GLU A 47 26.28 29.55 -2.95
CA GLU A 47 27.02 29.92 -1.74
C GLU A 47 28.41 29.25 -1.71
N TYR A 48 28.53 27.99 -2.12
CA TYR A 48 29.84 27.32 -2.25
C TYR A 48 30.74 27.99 -3.28
N TYR A 49 30.21 28.45 -4.42
CA TYR A 49 31.00 29.21 -5.39
C TYR A 49 31.49 30.54 -4.83
N GLU A 50 30.66 31.26 -4.10
CA GLU A 50 31.07 32.52 -3.46
C GLU A 50 32.17 32.27 -2.42
N ALA A 51 32.07 31.18 -1.65
CA ALA A 51 33.12 30.78 -0.71
C ALA A 51 34.45 30.47 -1.43
N TYR A 52 34.43 29.78 -2.57
CA TYR A 52 35.63 29.57 -3.38
C TYR A 52 36.19 30.87 -3.94
N ARG A 53 35.34 31.78 -4.40
CA ARG A 53 35.77 33.10 -4.88
C ARG A 53 36.47 33.88 -3.77
N GLN A 54 35.91 33.89 -2.56
CA GLN A 54 36.52 34.54 -1.40
C GLN A 54 37.87 33.91 -1.05
N MET A 55 37.95 32.58 -0.97
CA MET A 55 39.19 31.85 -0.70
C MET A 55 40.30 32.20 -1.70
N ILE A 56 39.95 32.34 -2.99
CA ILE A 56 40.93 32.69 -4.03
C ILE A 56 41.31 34.17 -3.97
N ALA A 57 40.37 35.06 -3.62
CA ALA A 57 40.65 36.47 -3.43
C ALA A 57 41.60 36.74 -2.25
N GLU A 58 41.57 35.90 -1.22
CA GLU A 58 42.46 35.97 -0.06
C GLU A 58 43.90 35.54 -0.36
N LEU A 59 44.14 34.77 -1.43
CA LEU A 59 45.49 34.41 -1.86
C LEU A 59 46.23 35.69 -2.28
N ARG A 60 47.26 36.10 -1.54
CA ARG A 60 48.06 37.29 -1.88
C ARG A 60 49.00 36.98 -3.05
N PRO A 61 49.34 37.97 -3.91
CA PRO A 61 50.29 37.77 -5.01
C PRO A 61 51.62 37.17 -4.53
N SER A 62 52.12 37.66 -3.38
CA SER A 62 53.34 37.17 -2.75
C SER A 62 53.37 35.68 -2.37
N GLN A 63 52.21 35.02 -2.31
CA GLN A 63 52.13 33.58 -2.07
C GLN A 63 52.21 32.77 -3.36
N LEU A 64 52.05 33.43 -4.51
CA LEU A 64 52.04 32.85 -5.86
C LEU A 64 53.29 33.23 -6.65
N ASP A 65 54.03 34.27 -6.26
CA ASP A 65 55.27 34.73 -6.91
C ASP A 65 56.26 33.59 -7.17
N GLY A 66 56.55 32.74 -6.17
CA GLY A 66 57.50 31.64 -6.34
C GLY A 66 57.04 30.57 -7.35
N PHE A 67 55.74 30.41 -7.54
CA PHE A 67 55.20 29.54 -8.60
C PHE A 67 55.29 30.22 -9.97
N ALA A 68 55.02 31.52 -10.02
CA ALA A 68 55.14 32.33 -11.24
C ALA A 68 56.58 32.38 -11.76
N GLU A 69 57.58 32.55 -10.88
CA GLU A 69 59.00 32.53 -11.23
C GLU A 69 59.41 31.18 -11.85
N VAL A 70 59.05 30.07 -11.21
CA VAL A 70 59.35 28.72 -11.73
C VAL A 70 58.68 28.48 -13.08
N LEU A 71 57.42 28.89 -13.23
CA LEU A 71 56.67 28.75 -14.48
C LEU A 71 57.27 29.59 -15.60
N MET A 72 57.71 30.82 -15.32
CA MET A 72 58.36 31.72 -16.28
C MET A 72 59.75 31.20 -16.71
N GLU A 73 60.53 30.63 -15.79
CA GLU A 73 61.87 30.12 -16.07
C GLU A 73 61.86 28.78 -16.83
N HIS A 74 60.94 27.87 -16.48
CA HIS A 74 60.98 26.48 -16.95
C HIS A 74 60.00 26.18 -18.09
N GLN A 75 58.90 26.94 -18.18
CA GLN A 75 57.96 26.86 -19.28
C GLN A 75 58.01 28.20 -20.00
N LYS A 76 58.20 28.21 -21.32
CA LYS A 76 57.99 29.42 -22.12
C LYS A 76 56.49 29.73 -22.16
N HIS A 77 55.94 30.16 -21.03
CA HIS A 77 54.56 30.55 -20.90
C HIS A 77 54.30 31.74 -21.82
N VAL A 78 53.11 31.79 -22.40
CA VAL A 78 52.72 32.83 -23.37
C VAL A 78 52.70 34.21 -22.72
N VAL A 79 52.40 34.26 -21.42
CA VAL A 79 52.36 35.48 -20.62
C VAL A 79 53.77 35.84 -20.17
N GLN A 80 54.21 37.06 -20.52
CA GLN A 80 55.55 37.57 -20.20
C GLN A 80 55.57 38.42 -18.92
N ASN A 81 54.39 38.73 -18.36
CA ASN A 81 54.24 39.56 -17.17
C ASN A 81 53.88 38.69 -15.95
N PRO A 82 54.68 38.70 -14.86
CA PRO A 82 54.42 37.86 -13.68
C PRO A 82 53.09 38.17 -13.00
N ASP A 83 52.63 39.42 -13.00
CA ASP A 83 51.35 39.81 -12.39
C ASP A 83 50.16 39.24 -13.18
N GLU A 84 50.24 39.24 -14.51
CA GLU A 84 49.22 38.64 -15.39
C GLU A 84 49.20 37.12 -15.23
N LEU A 85 50.36 36.49 -15.06
CA LEU A 85 50.45 35.04 -14.80
C LEU A 85 49.80 34.67 -13.47
N ILE A 86 50.00 35.46 -12.42
CA ILE A 86 49.34 35.25 -11.12
C ILE A 86 47.82 35.39 -11.24
N CYS A 87 47.33 36.33 -12.04
CA CYS A 87 45.90 36.46 -12.35
C CYS A 87 45.38 35.22 -13.09
N GLU A 88 46.05 34.75 -14.15
CA GLU A 88 45.67 33.52 -14.85
C GLU A 88 45.68 32.30 -13.93
N MET A 89 46.68 32.18 -13.04
CA MET A 89 46.74 31.07 -12.07
C MET A 89 45.53 31.06 -11.14
N ARG A 90 45.10 32.23 -10.65
CA ARG A 90 43.89 32.34 -9.81
C ARG A 90 42.63 31.97 -10.59
N GLU A 91 42.52 32.41 -11.84
CA GLU A 91 41.38 32.06 -12.70
C GLU A 91 41.33 30.56 -12.99
N GLN A 92 42.47 29.93 -13.30
CA GLN A 92 42.56 28.49 -13.51
C GLN A 92 42.22 27.70 -12.24
N LEU A 93 42.70 28.16 -11.08
CA LEU A 93 42.37 27.55 -9.79
C LEU A 93 40.86 27.64 -9.51
N MET A 94 40.25 28.80 -9.78
CA MET A 94 38.80 29.00 -9.63
C MET A 94 38.02 28.09 -10.56
N GLN A 95 38.42 28.01 -11.83
CA GLN A 95 37.76 27.17 -12.81
C GLN A 95 37.87 25.69 -12.45
N SER A 96 39.04 25.25 -11.95
CA SER A 96 39.26 23.87 -11.50
C SER A 96 38.36 23.52 -10.30
N LEU A 97 38.29 24.40 -9.30
CA LEU A 97 37.41 24.22 -8.13
C LEU A 97 35.94 24.19 -8.52
N LYS A 98 35.53 25.11 -9.40
CA LYS A 98 34.17 25.15 -9.97
C LYS A 98 33.83 23.84 -10.67
N ASN A 99 34.68 23.39 -11.60
CA ASN A 99 34.46 22.14 -12.33
C ASN A 99 34.39 20.93 -11.40
N SER A 100 35.23 20.89 -10.36
CA SER A 100 35.22 19.82 -9.36
C SER A 100 33.92 19.79 -8.56
N LEU A 101 33.44 20.96 -8.12
CA LEU A 101 32.16 21.08 -7.44
C LEU A 101 31.00 20.66 -8.35
N ASP A 102 31.02 21.10 -9.61
CA ASP A 102 29.97 20.80 -10.59
C ASP A 102 29.87 19.30 -10.83
N ARG A 103 31.02 18.67 -11.04
CA ARG A 103 31.10 17.22 -11.19
C ARG A 103 30.59 16.51 -9.94
N PHE A 104 31.01 16.93 -8.74
CA PHE A 104 30.49 16.35 -7.49
C PHE A 104 28.97 16.53 -7.36
N TRP A 105 28.46 17.71 -7.71
CA TRP A 105 27.04 18.03 -7.61
C TRP A 105 26.19 17.13 -8.51
N GLU A 106 26.68 16.88 -9.73
CA GLU A 106 26.03 16.03 -10.73
C GLU A 106 26.20 14.54 -10.42
N GLU A 107 27.42 14.07 -10.14
CA GLU A 107 27.74 12.65 -9.88
C GLU A 107 26.94 12.08 -8.71
N TYR A 108 26.76 12.87 -7.65
CA TYR A 108 26.04 12.45 -6.45
C TYR A 108 24.57 12.89 -6.42
N ASN A 109 24.10 13.56 -7.48
CA ASN A 109 22.77 14.15 -7.58
C ASN A 109 22.40 14.94 -6.30
N VAL A 110 23.29 15.84 -5.90
CA VAL A 110 23.21 16.56 -4.62
C VAL A 110 21.93 17.38 -4.53
N THR A 111 21.49 17.98 -5.65
CA THR A 111 20.25 18.76 -5.73
C THR A 111 19.04 17.97 -5.27
N ASP A 112 18.86 16.74 -5.77
CA ASP A 112 17.75 15.88 -5.34
C ASP A 112 17.91 15.41 -3.89
N ARG A 113 19.13 15.01 -3.48
CA ARG A 113 19.38 14.53 -2.12
C ARG A 113 19.12 15.59 -1.06
N VAL A 114 19.53 16.83 -1.31
CA VAL A 114 19.28 17.96 -0.40
C VAL A 114 17.78 18.26 -0.34
N ALA A 115 17.08 18.24 -1.48
CA ALA A 115 15.64 18.44 -1.51
C ALA A 115 14.88 17.33 -0.74
N GLU A 116 15.25 16.06 -0.95
CA GLU A 116 14.72 14.91 -0.21
C GLU A 116 14.95 15.06 1.29
N LEU A 117 16.14 15.47 1.72
CA LEU A 117 16.48 15.63 3.13
C LEU A 117 15.67 16.75 3.80
N GLU A 118 15.50 17.89 3.15
CA GLU A 118 14.66 18.96 3.72
C GLU A 118 13.18 18.59 3.73
N MET A 119 12.69 17.88 2.72
CA MET A 119 11.34 17.33 2.75
C MET A 119 11.15 16.36 3.93
N LEU A 120 12.11 15.45 4.15
CA LEU A 120 12.07 14.51 5.28
C LEU A 120 12.13 15.25 6.63
N LYS A 121 12.92 16.32 6.73
CA LYS A 121 13.00 17.16 7.92
C LYS A 121 11.67 17.85 8.21
N GLU A 122 10.99 18.39 7.21
CA GLU A 122 9.66 18.99 7.37
C GLU A 122 8.61 17.96 7.78
N GLN A 123 8.58 16.80 7.11
CA GLN A 123 7.67 15.70 7.45
C GLN A 123 7.91 15.20 8.88
N CYS A 124 9.17 15.13 9.31
CA CYS A 124 9.55 14.67 10.63
C CYS A 124 9.46 15.74 11.72
N ASN A 125 9.21 17.01 11.38
CA ASN A 125 9.17 18.11 12.34
C ASN A 125 8.09 17.89 13.42
N LYS A 126 7.04 17.13 13.10
CA LYS A 126 5.96 16.71 14.02
C LYS A 126 6.47 15.81 15.16
N PHE A 127 7.61 15.16 14.98
CA PHE A 127 8.22 14.21 15.93
C PHE A 127 9.41 14.83 16.67
N LYS A 128 9.59 16.14 16.59
CA LYS A 128 10.68 16.87 17.25
C LYS A 128 10.58 16.67 18.77
N GLY A 129 11.65 16.13 19.36
CA GLY A 129 11.73 15.77 20.79
C GLY A 129 11.72 14.27 21.09
N SER A 130 11.49 13.42 20.09
CA SER A 130 11.66 11.97 20.24
C SER A 130 13.15 11.60 20.29
N SER A 131 13.59 10.95 21.37
CA SER A 131 14.99 10.58 21.63
C SER A 131 15.45 9.29 20.93
N TRP A 132 14.83 8.94 19.79
CA TRP A 132 15.17 7.73 19.06
C TRP A 132 16.54 7.87 18.37
N ASN A 133 17.61 7.60 19.12
CA ASN A 133 18.96 7.58 18.59
C ASN A 133 19.35 6.15 18.17
N GLY A 134 19.07 5.82 16.91
CA GLY A 134 19.36 4.49 16.36
C GLY A 134 20.84 4.11 16.28
N SER A 135 21.78 5.06 16.45
CA SER A 135 23.23 4.77 16.41
C SER A 135 23.75 4.15 17.71
N LEU A 136 23.08 4.40 18.84
CA LEU A 136 23.45 3.86 20.15
C LEU A 136 22.73 2.53 20.48
N MET A 137 21.81 2.09 19.62
CA MET A 137 20.99 0.91 19.85
C MET A 137 21.58 -0.34 19.18
N LYS A 138 21.35 -1.51 19.79
CA LYS A 138 21.68 -2.79 19.15
C LYS A 138 20.78 -3.01 17.92
N PRO A 139 21.22 -3.76 16.89
CA PRO A 139 20.43 -4.02 15.69
C PRO A 139 19.00 -4.53 15.96
N LEU A 140 18.83 -5.39 16.97
CA LEU A 140 17.53 -5.88 17.38
C LEU A 140 16.62 -4.76 17.90
N GLN A 141 17.12 -3.87 18.74
CA GLN A 141 16.36 -2.75 19.29
C GLN A 141 15.97 -1.76 18.18
N ARG A 142 16.86 -1.55 17.21
CA ARG A 142 16.60 -0.69 16.05
C ARG A 142 15.47 -1.24 15.16
N THR A 143 15.36 -2.55 15.01
CA THR A 143 14.40 -3.21 14.12
C THR A 143 13.10 -3.64 14.81
N LEU A 144 13.06 -3.68 16.14
CA LEU A 144 11.91 -4.12 16.90
C LEU A 144 10.61 -3.35 16.58
N PRO A 145 10.59 -2.00 16.47
CA PRO A 145 9.38 -1.27 16.13
C PRO A 145 8.82 -1.68 14.76
N LEU A 146 9.68 -1.86 13.77
CA LEU A 146 9.28 -2.32 12.43
C LEU A 146 8.69 -3.74 12.49
N GLN A 147 9.36 -4.64 13.21
CA GLN A 147 8.87 -6.02 13.38
C GLN A 147 7.52 -6.06 14.09
N MET A 148 7.31 -5.24 15.12
CA MET A 148 6.02 -5.12 15.81
C MET A 148 4.94 -4.60 14.86
N HIS A 149 5.24 -3.59 14.06
CA HIS A 149 4.29 -3.05 13.08
C HIS A 149 3.87 -4.10 12.03
N PHE A 150 4.82 -4.88 11.50
CA PHE A 150 4.50 -5.97 10.58
C PHE A 150 3.63 -7.05 11.23
N LYS A 151 3.90 -7.40 12.49
CA LYS A 151 3.07 -8.34 13.26
C LYS A 151 1.66 -7.79 13.47
N GLU A 152 1.52 -6.50 13.78
CA GLU A 152 0.24 -5.83 13.95
C GLU A 152 -0.60 -5.86 12.66
N ILE A 153 0.00 -5.53 11.51
CA ILE A 153 -0.68 -5.61 10.21
C ILE A 153 -1.17 -7.04 9.94
N LYS A 154 -0.32 -8.04 10.21
CA LYS A 154 -0.68 -9.45 10.01
C LYS A 154 -1.84 -9.87 10.93
N LEU A 155 -1.83 -9.43 12.19
CA LEU A 155 -2.93 -9.69 13.13
C LEU A 155 -4.25 -9.09 12.63
N ARG A 156 -4.24 -7.81 12.22
CA ARG A 156 -5.43 -7.15 11.66
C ARG A 156 -5.97 -7.86 10.42
N TYR A 157 -5.10 -8.40 9.58
CA TYR A 157 -5.51 -9.20 8.43
C TYR A 157 -6.20 -10.50 8.86
N LEU A 158 -5.59 -11.25 9.78
CA LEU A 158 -6.15 -12.51 10.28
C LEU A 158 -7.48 -12.29 11.01
N GLU A 159 -7.63 -11.21 11.76
CA GLU A 159 -8.89 -10.83 12.41
C GLU A 159 -10.01 -10.60 11.39
N LYS A 160 -9.72 -9.87 10.29
CA LYS A 160 -10.68 -9.67 9.20
C LYS A 160 -11.02 -10.96 8.47
N GLN A 161 -10.06 -11.85 8.28
CA GLN A 161 -10.29 -13.14 7.65
C GLN A 161 -11.18 -14.03 8.53
N LEU A 162 -10.91 -14.05 9.84
CA LEU A 162 -11.68 -14.83 10.81
C LEU A 162 -13.11 -14.30 10.92
N SER A 163 -13.31 -12.99 10.97
CA SER A 163 -14.65 -12.40 11.02
C SER A 163 -15.46 -12.75 9.76
N PHE A 164 -14.83 -12.67 8.58
CA PHE A 164 -15.46 -13.07 7.33
C PHE A 164 -15.87 -14.55 7.32
N GLN A 165 -14.99 -15.46 7.74
CA GLN A 165 -15.29 -16.89 7.83
C GLN A 165 -16.42 -17.17 8.82
N ASN A 166 -16.46 -16.44 9.94
CA ASN A 166 -17.51 -16.60 10.94
C ASN A 166 -18.88 -16.18 10.37
N GLU A 167 -18.95 -15.09 9.60
CA GLU A 167 -20.19 -14.68 8.93
C GLU A 167 -20.64 -15.70 7.86
N GLN A 168 -19.72 -16.25 7.08
CA GLN A 168 -20.03 -17.33 6.14
C GLN A 168 -20.59 -18.57 6.86
N LEU A 169 -19.96 -18.96 7.98
CA LEU A 169 -20.40 -20.10 8.78
C LEU A 169 -21.82 -19.88 9.33
N LYS A 170 -22.11 -18.70 9.88
CA LYS A 170 -23.45 -18.34 10.37
C LYS A 170 -24.50 -18.48 9.26
N SER A 171 -24.21 -18.00 8.06
CA SER A 171 -25.09 -18.13 6.90
C SER A 171 -25.34 -19.61 6.55
N LEU A 172 -24.29 -20.43 6.49
CA LEU A 172 -24.41 -21.86 6.20
C LEU A 172 -25.18 -22.61 7.29
N MET A 173 -24.98 -22.28 8.57
CA MET A 173 -25.74 -22.85 9.68
C MET A 173 -27.23 -22.52 9.58
N ALA A 174 -27.57 -21.27 9.20
CA ALA A 174 -28.97 -20.88 9.00
C ALA A 174 -29.64 -21.69 7.89
N VAL A 175 -28.93 -21.93 6.78
CA VAL A 175 -29.41 -22.80 5.68
C VAL A 175 -29.58 -24.24 6.17
N ASN A 176 -28.61 -24.78 6.90
CA ASN A 176 -28.68 -26.15 7.43
C ASN A 176 -29.88 -26.35 8.36
N CYS A 177 -30.13 -25.40 9.26
CA CYS A 177 -31.29 -25.43 10.15
C CYS A 177 -32.61 -25.44 9.35
N ARG A 178 -32.73 -24.58 8.33
CA ARG A 178 -33.91 -24.54 7.45
C ARG A 178 -34.14 -25.88 6.75
N GLU A 179 -33.10 -26.47 6.18
CA GLU A 179 -33.20 -27.76 5.49
C GLU A 179 -33.56 -28.90 6.44
N ARG A 180 -32.98 -28.93 7.65
CA ARG A 180 -33.36 -29.91 8.68
C ARG A 180 -34.83 -29.80 9.07
N SER A 181 -35.34 -28.59 9.28
CA SER A 181 -36.77 -28.37 9.54
C SER A 181 -37.65 -28.81 8.38
N ARG A 182 -37.22 -28.57 7.13
CA ARG A 182 -37.92 -29.03 5.93
C ARG A 182 -38.01 -30.56 5.88
N VAL A 183 -36.91 -31.25 6.14
CA VAL A 183 -36.88 -32.73 6.18
C VAL A 183 -37.81 -33.28 7.25
N LEU A 184 -37.76 -32.72 8.47
CA LEU A 184 -38.66 -33.14 9.56
C LEU A 184 -40.14 -32.96 9.20
N ASN A 185 -40.50 -31.84 8.59
CA ASN A 185 -41.86 -31.59 8.12
C ASN A 185 -42.30 -32.60 7.05
N MET A 186 -41.44 -32.92 6.09
CA MET A 186 -41.72 -33.93 5.07
C MET A 186 -41.89 -35.32 5.67
N GLU A 187 -41.06 -35.70 6.65
CA GLU A 187 -41.20 -36.97 7.37
C GLU A 187 -42.51 -37.06 8.13
N GLN A 188 -42.93 -35.99 8.79
CA GLN A 188 -44.21 -35.92 9.49
C GLN A 188 -45.39 -36.05 8.54
N GLN A 189 -45.37 -35.35 7.40
CA GLN A 189 -46.39 -35.47 6.36
C GLN A 189 -46.45 -36.89 5.81
N ARG A 190 -45.29 -37.50 5.51
CA ARG A 190 -45.21 -38.89 5.04
C ARG A 190 -45.83 -39.86 6.06
N LYS A 191 -45.50 -39.73 7.35
CA LYS A 191 -46.09 -40.56 8.41
C LYS A 191 -47.61 -40.41 8.47
N SER A 192 -48.12 -39.18 8.40
CA SER A 192 -49.57 -38.93 8.40
C SER A 192 -50.26 -39.53 7.17
N MET A 193 -49.67 -39.40 5.98
CA MET A 193 -50.22 -39.98 4.75
C MET A 193 -50.26 -41.51 4.83
N LEU A 194 -49.22 -42.14 5.38
CA LEU A 194 -49.17 -43.58 5.55
C LEU A 194 -50.30 -44.10 6.45
N VAL A 195 -50.55 -43.43 7.58
CA VAL A 195 -51.69 -43.76 8.47
C VAL A 195 -53.03 -43.62 7.75
N THR A 196 -53.20 -42.56 6.96
CA THR A 196 -54.43 -42.36 6.17
C THR A 196 -54.62 -43.44 5.11
N LEU A 197 -53.55 -43.84 4.40
CA LEU A 197 -53.59 -44.91 3.41
C LEU A 197 -53.91 -46.26 4.04
N GLU A 198 -53.34 -46.58 5.20
CA GLU A 198 -53.67 -47.80 5.95
C GLU A 198 -55.17 -47.85 6.30
N ARG A 199 -55.74 -46.73 6.78
CA ARG A 199 -57.18 -46.62 7.06
C ARG A 199 -58.02 -46.83 5.80
N TYR A 200 -57.70 -46.15 4.70
CA TYR A 200 -58.43 -46.33 3.45
C TYR A 200 -58.34 -47.77 2.93
N SER A 201 -57.18 -48.41 3.03
CA SER A 201 -57.01 -49.80 2.63
C SER A 201 -57.90 -50.73 3.46
N GLN A 202 -57.97 -50.53 4.78
CA GLN A 202 -58.86 -51.30 5.65
C GLN A 202 -60.33 -51.10 5.30
N ASP A 203 -60.74 -49.86 5.01
CA ASP A 203 -62.13 -49.55 4.64
C ASP A 203 -62.52 -50.15 3.29
N ILE A 204 -61.60 -50.14 2.31
CA ILE A 204 -61.81 -50.81 1.02
C ILE A 204 -62.00 -52.31 1.23
N GLU A 205 -61.16 -52.96 2.03
CA GLU A 205 -61.29 -54.41 2.30
C GLU A 205 -62.59 -54.75 3.03
N LYS A 206 -63.02 -53.93 4.00
CA LYS A 206 -64.34 -54.06 4.64
C LYS A 206 -65.48 -53.96 3.62
N ARG A 207 -65.46 -52.94 2.75
CA ARG A 207 -66.48 -52.75 1.70
C ARG A 207 -66.51 -53.90 0.71
N LYS A 208 -65.33 -54.40 0.28
CA LYS A 208 -65.24 -55.59 -0.57
C LYS A 208 -65.87 -56.80 0.10
N SER A 209 -65.63 -57.00 1.40
CA SER A 209 -66.24 -58.10 2.16
C SER A 209 -67.77 -57.99 2.21
N ILE A 210 -68.30 -56.81 2.55
CA ILE A 210 -69.75 -56.54 2.56
C ILE A 210 -70.37 -56.78 1.19
N MET A 211 -69.72 -56.31 0.12
CA MET A 211 -70.22 -56.47 -1.24
C MET A 211 -70.25 -57.93 -1.68
N LYS A 212 -69.25 -58.74 -1.29
CA LYS A 212 -69.26 -60.19 -1.50
C LYS A 212 -70.44 -60.85 -0.77
N GLN A 213 -70.72 -60.44 0.46
CA GLN A 213 -71.84 -60.95 1.24
C GLN A 213 -73.19 -60.60 0.59
N ILE A 214 -73.41 -59.34 0.24
CA ILE A 214 -74.63 -58.91 -0.48
C ILE A 214 -74.80 -59.66 -1.81
N THR A 215 -73.72 -59.88 -2.55
CA THR A 215 -73.76 -60.63 -3.81
C THR A 215 -74.15 -62.09 -3.58
N ALA A 216 -73.60 -62.72 -2.54
CA ALA A 216 -73.98 -64.08 -2.15
C ALA A 216 -75.47 -64.13 -1.75
N ASP A 217 -75.93 -63.20 -0.92
CA ASP A 217 -77.32 -63.14 -0.45
C ASP A 217 -78.30 -62.91 -1.62
N LEU A 218 -77.92 -62.13 -2.65
CA LEU A 218 -78.74 -61.94 -3.85
C LEU A 218 -78.79 -63.19 -4.75
N ILE A 219 -77.70 -63.95 -4.82
CA ILE A 219 -77.62 -65.20 -5.61
C ILE A 219 -78.39 -66.34 -4.93
N PHE A 220 -78.44 -66.40 -3.60
CA PHE A 220 -79.13 -67.46 -2.85
C PHE A 220 -80.60 -67.15 -2.50
N ASN A 221 -81.10 -65.93 -2.72
CA ASN A 221 -82.52 -65.56 -2.52
C ASN A 221 -83.31 -65.46 -3.84
N THR A 222 -82.87 -66.14 -4.91
CA THR A 222 -83.55 -66.15 -6.24
C THR A 222 -84.18 -67.50 -6.62
N ASP A 223 -84.36 -68.40 -5.66
CA ASP A 223 -85.26 -69.57 -5.74
C ASP A 223 -86.50 -69.36 -4.86
#